data_AF-A0AA85A7U8-F1
#
_entry.id   AF-A0AA85A7U8-F1
#
_cell.length_a   1.000
_cell.length_b   1.000
_cell.length_c   1.000
_cell.angle_alpha   90.00
_cell.angle_beta   90.00
_cell.angle_gamma   90.00
#
_symmetry.space_group_name_H-M   'P 1'
#
loop_
_entity.id
_entity.type
_entity.pdbx_description
1 polymer ?
#
loop_
_entity_poly.entity_id
_entity_poly.type
_entity_poly.pdbx_seq_one_letter_code
_entity_poly.pdbx_strand_id
1 'polypeptide(L)'
;MQSIKRSTLLTGLPVSKNPHIILTSLYKRIIKVLALMPEESSYRRHTNEIVQSRLNAVQKISDIPTLESTIDCGQIEEVIIQYL
;
A
#
# COMPACT_ATOMS: atom_id res chain seq x y z
N MET A 1 -19.50 11.12 -1.36
CA MET A 1 -18.91 11.92 -0.27
C MET A 1 -17.77 11.11 0.31
N GLN A 2 -16.53 11.60 0.27
CA GLN A 2 -15.38 10.87 0.80
C GLN A 2 -15.44 10.93 2.33
N SER A 3 -15.55 9.78 2.99
CA SER A 3 -15.63 9.66 4.44
C SER A 3 -14.29 10.06 5.06
N ILE A 4 -14.28 11.13 5.85
CA ILE A 4 -13.07 11.59 6.56
C ILE A 4 -12.87 10.72 7.80
N LYS A 5 -11.78 9.94 7.84
CA LYS A 5 -11.38 9.11 8.98
C LYS A 5 -10.94 10.03 10.14
N ARG A 6 -11.63 9.95 11.29
CA ARG A 6 -11.36 10.81 12.47
C ARG A 6 -10.12 10.38 13.25
N SER A 7 -9.93 9.07 13.40
CA SER A 7 -8.81 8.45 14.11
C SER A 7 -8.64 7.01 13.66
N THR A 8 -7.44 6.45 13.81
CA THR A 8 -7.14 5.03 13.58
C THR A 8 -7.50 4.15 14.79
N LEU A 9 -7.82 4.74 15.94
CA LEU A 9 -8.01 4.05 17.23
C LEU A 9 -6.77 3.24 17.69
N LEU A 10 -5.61 3.51 17.08
CA LEU A 10 -4.33 2.91 17.43
C LEU A 10 -3.41 4.00 18.00
N THR A 11 -2.83 3.74 19.17
CA THR A 11 -1.91 4.68 19.82
C THR A 11 -0.64 4.85 18.97
N GLY A 12 -0.22 6.10 18.76
CA GLY A 12 0.97 6.40 17.95
C GLY A 12 0.79 6.30 16.43
N LEU A 13 -0.42 5.97 15.93
CA LEU A 13 -0.70 5.88 14.50
C LEU A 13 -1.62 7.01 14.02
N PRO A 14 -1.10 8.14 13.54
CA PRO A 14 -1.93 9.24 13.05
C PRO A 14 -2.61 8.87 11.71
N VAL A 15 -3.81 9.41 11.47
CA VAL A 15 -4.52 9.25 10.19
C VAL A 15 -3.71 9.89 9.06
N SER A 16 -3.55 9.16 7.95
CA SER A 16 -2.83 9.67 6.79
C SER A 16 -3.68 10.66 6.00
N LYS A 17 -3.11 11.83 5.67
CA LYS A 17 -3.83 12.86 4.91
C LYS A 17 -4.08 12.48 3.45
N ASN A 18 -3.12 11.79 2.82
CA ASN A 18 -3.15 11.43 1.40
C ASN A 18 -2.55 10.02 1.19
N PRO A 19 -3.23 8.95 1.65
CA PRO A 19 -2.68 7.60 1.62
C PRO A 19 -2.38 7.09 0.21
N HIS A 20 -3.19 7.45 -0.81
CA HIS A 20 -2.98 7.01 -2.19
C HIS A 20 -1.64 7.49 -2.78
N ILE A 21 -1.27 8.75 -2.52
CA ILE A 21 -0.02 9.33 -3.04
C ILE A 21 1.18 8.63 -2.38
N ILE A 22 1.11 8.45 -1.06
CA ILE A 22 2.18 7.81 -0.28
C ILE A 22 2.35 6.36 -0.74
N LEU A 23 1.28 5.58 -0.79
CA LEU A 23 1.32 4.18 -1.21
C LEU A 23 1.79 4.00 -2.65
N THR A 24 1.32 4.85 -3.57
CA THR A 24 1.77 4.82 -4.96
C THR A 24 3.29 5.05 -5.05
N SER A 25 3.81 6.01 -4.28
CA SER A 25 5.25 6.29 -4.23
C SER A 25 6.04 5.12 -3.63
N LEU A 26 5.56 4.56 -2.53
CA LEU A 26 6.20 3.41 -1.85
C LEU A 26 6.24 2.18 -2.76
N TYR A 27 5.12 1.79 -3.38
CA TYR A 27 5.08 0.62 -4.27
C TYR A 27 5.96 0.81 -5.51
N LYS A 28 5.98 2.00 -6.12
CA LYS A 28 6.90 2.29 -7.23
C LYS A 28 8.36 2.20 -6.80
N ARG A 29 8.71 2.68 -5.60
CA ARG A 29 10.07 2.55 -5.04
C ARG A 29 10.45 1.08 -4.84
N ILE A 30 9.53 0.26 -4.31
CA ILE A 30 9.76 -1.17 -4.11
C ILE A 30 10.00 -1.88 -5.44
N ILE A 31 9.15 -1.65 -6.45
CA ILE A 31 9.33 -2.23 -7.79
C ILE A 31 10.70 -1.85 -8.37
N LYS A 32 11.13 -0.60 -8.19
CA LYS A 32 12.45 -0.13 -8.64
C LYS A 32 13.60 -0.86 -7.94
N VAL A 33 13.48 -1.14 -6.65
CA VAL A 33 14.48 -1.91 -5.89
C VAL A 33 14.48 -3.39 -6.30
N LEU A 34 13.29 -3.99 -6.48
CA LEU A 34 13.14 -5.36 -6.94
C LEU A 34 13.73 -5.57 -8.35
N ALA A 35 13.69 -4.55 -9.21
CA ALA A 35 14.29 -4.61 -10.54
C ALA A 35 15.82 -4.77 -10.52
N LEU A 36 16.49 -4.46 -9.40
CA LEU A 36 17.93 -4.67 -9.22
C LEU A 36 18.29 -6.13 -8.91
N MET A 37 17.31 -6.94 -8.50
CA MET A 37 17.51 -8.36 -8.19
C MET A 37 17.43 -9.21 -9.47
N PRO A 38 18.05 -10.40 -9.54
CA PRO A 38 17.91 -11.30 -10.68
C PRO A 38 16.46 -11.78 -10.89
N GLU A 39 16.04 -11.95 -12.15
CA GLU A 39 14.68 -12.41 -12.52
C GLU A 39 14.37 -13.84 -12.05
N GLU A 40 15.40 -14.67 -11.94
CA GLU A 40 15.29 -16.05 -11.45
C GLU A 40 15.05 -16.15 -9.94
N SER A 41 15.15 -15.04 -9.20
CA SER A 41 14.87 -15.07 -7.77
C SER A 41 13.37 -15.23 -7.52
N SER A 42 13.01 -16.34 -6.87
CA SER A 42 11.64 -16.58 -6.42
C SER A 42 11.12 -15.41 -5.57
N TYR A 43 11.97 -14.81 -4.74
CA TYR A 43 11.59 -13.63 -3.96
C TYR A 43 11.13 -12.46 -4.85
N ARG A 44 11.93 -12.05 -5.85
CA ARG A 44 11.54 -10.97 -6.77
C ARG A 44 10.21 -11.27 -7.45
N ARG A 45 10.02 -12.49 -7.96
CA ARG A 45 8.81 -12.86 -8.71
C ARG A 45 7.54 -12.70 -7.87
N HIS A 46 7.50 -13.32 -6.69
CA HIS A 46 6.33 -13.28 -5.82
C HIS A 46 6.11 -11.88 -5.22
N THR A 47 7.17 -11.20 -4.76
CA THR A 47 7.03 -9.86 -4.18
C THR A 47 6.60 -8.84 -5.23
N ASN A 48 7.10 -8.92 -6.46
CA ASN A 48 6.70 -8.02 -7.53
C ASN A 48 5.22 -8.20 -7.90
N GLU A 49 4.75 -9.45 -8.01
CA GLU A 49 3.34 -9.74 -8.29
C GLU A 49 2.40 -9.16 -7.21
N ILE A 50 2.74 -9.37 -5.93
CA ILE A 50 1.96 -8.84 -4.79
C ILE A 50 1.94 -7.30 -4.82
N VAL A 51 3.10 -6.67 -4.99
CA VAL A 51 3.23 -5.20 -4.99
C VAL A 51 2.51 -4.59 -6.18
N GLN A 52 2.56 -5.25 -7.35
CA GLN A 52 1.90 -4.77 -8.56
C GLN A 52 0.38 -4.91 -8.46
N SER A 53 -0.13 -6.00 -7.87
CA SER A 53 -1.56 -6.16 -7.55
C SER A 53 -2.06 -5.06 -6.60
N ARG A 54 -1.30 -4.77 -5.53
CA ARG A 54 -1.63 -3.71 -4.56
C ARG A 54 -1.58 -2.32 -5.19
N LEU A 55 -0.58 -2.04 -6.02
CA LEU A 55 -0.49 -0.78 -6.77
C LEU A 55 -1.71 -0.58 -7.68
N ASN A 56 -2.14 -1.63 -8.37
CA ASN A 56 -3.33 -1.59 -9.21
C ASN A 56 -4.60 -1.32 -8.38
N ALA A 57 -4.74 -1.92 -7.20
CA ALA A 57 -5.85 -1.65 -6.29
C ALA A 57 -5.88 -0.17 -5.84
N VAL A 58 -4.73 0.38 -5.45
CA VAL A 58 -4.60 1.79 -5.03
C VAL A 58 -4.95 2.78 -6.15
N GLN A 59 -4.68 2.41 -7.40
CA GLN A 59 -5.00 3.24 -8.58
C GLN A 59 -6.47 3.14 -9.00
N LYS A 60 -7.08 1.96 -8.87
CA LYS A 60 -8.47 1.71 -9.30
C LYS A 60 -9.49 2.20 -8.26
N ILE A 61 -9.19 2.01 -6.98
CA ILE A 61 -10.12 2.29 -5.89
C ILE A 61 -9.75 3.65 -5.29
N SER A 62 -10.68 4.60 -5.32
CA SER A 62 -10.51 5.94 -4.71
C SER A 62 -11.10 6.05 -3.30
N ASP A 63 -11.87 5.04 -2.89
CA ASP A 63 -12.50 4.98 -1.56
C ASP A 63 -11.60 4.20 -0.59
N ILE A 64 -11.21 4.84 0.52
CA ILE A 64 -10.27 4.28 1.49
C ILE A 64 -10.82 3.01 2.16
N PRO A 65 -12.06 2.97 2.68
CA PRO A 65 -12.63 1.74 3.26
C PRO A 65 -12.65 0.57 2.27
N THR A 66 -13.07 0.82 1.03
CA THR A 66 -13.10 -0.21 -0.02
C THR A 66 -11.68 -0.70 -0.35
N LEU A 67 -10.71 0.20 -0.34
CA LEU A 67 -9.30 -0.14 -0.56
C LEU A 67 -8.73 -0.99 0.59
N GLU A 68 -9.04 -0.65 1.85
CA GLU A 68 -8.64 -1.43 3.03
C GLU A 68 -9.20 -2.86 2.93
N SER A 69 -10.47 -3.03 2.58
CA SER A 69 -11.08 -4.36 2.37
C SER A 69 -10.50 -5.13 1.18
N THR A 70 -10.06 -4.43 0.13
CA THR A 70 -9.47 -5.10 -1.05
C THR A 70 -8.04 -5.58 -0.78
N ILE A 71 -7.27 -4.82 -0.01
CA ILE A 71 -5.90 -5.19 0.37
C ILE A 71 -5.90 -6.23 1.50
N ASP A 72 -6.92 -6.22 2.35
CA ASP A 72 -7.13 -7.15 3.47
C ASP A 72 -5.90 -7.29 4.38
N CYS A 73 -5.27 -6.15 4.71
CA CYS A 73 -4.07 -6.08 5.57
C CYS A 73 -4.23 -5.05 6.70
N GLY A 74 -5.45 -4.87 7.21
CA GLY A 74 -5.75 -3.88 8.24
C GLY A 74 -5.93 -2.46 7.69
N GLN A 75 -5.63 -1.45 8.50
CA GLN A 75 -5.81 -0.05 8.13
C GLN A 75 -4.75 0.43 7.14
N ILE A 76 -5.09 1.40 6.30
CA ILE A 76 -4.18 1.91 5.27
C ILE A 76 -2.89 2.49 5.86
N GLU A 77 -2.98 3.07 7.06
CA GLU A 77 -1.83 3.56 7.82
C GLU A 77 -0.88 2.46 8.27
N GLU A 78 -1.40 1.29 8.67
CA GLU A 78 -0.59 0.13 9.06
C GLU A 78 0.16 -0.41 7.83
N VAL A 79 -0.53 -0.48 6.69
CA VAL A 79 0.09 -0.87 5.42
C VAL A 79 1.21 0.08 5.02
N ILE A 80 1.05 1.39 5.24
CA ILE A 80 2.11 2.38 4.99
C ILE A 80 3.33 2.12 5.88
N ILE A 81 3.12 1.87 7.18
CA ILE A 81 4.20 1.60 8.14
C ILE A 81 4.94 0.31 7.81
N GLN A 82 4.27 -0.72 7.31
CA GLN A 82 4.93 -1.98 6.94
C GLN A 82 6.05 -1.80 5.90
N TYR A 83 6.02 -0.72 5.11
CA TYR A 83 6.98 -0.42 4.05
C TYR A 83 7.88 0.80 4.31
N LEU A 84 7.76 1.43 5.47
CA LEU A 84 8.62 2.53 5.93
C LEU A 84 9.71 2.00 6.87
#